data_AF-A0AAE1S0S0-F1
#
_entry.id   AF-A0AAE1S0S0-F1
#
_cell.length_a   1.000
_cell.length_b   1.000
_cell.length_c   1.000
_cell.angle_alpha   90.00
_cell.angle_beta   90.00
_cell.angle_gamma   90.00
#
_symmetry.space_group_name_H-M   'P 1'
#
loop_
_entity.id
_entity.type
_entity.pdbx_description
1 polymer ?
#
loop_
_entity_poly.entity_id
_entity_poly.type
_entity_poly.pdbx_seq_one_letter_code
_entity_poly.pdbx_strand_id
1 'polypeptide(L)'
;MSDFKSTFHPALVVSNIKTHIYVTLEMENVHYATWAELFKICCRSHRVIHHIIPLAAGKGKELKTDDKKEFLETLDATVLSWIYATISSNLLHTIMEPDSTSIEAWNRLRDIFQDNNNSRAVTLEQEFSTTDMEDFPNASAYCQRLKVLSDQLKNVGSPVTNNRLVLQLVVGLIDANSGVGTLIRQSNPLPLFYQARSMFILEEAGFTKKVATVSNSVMIANDTTTNFEPIQ
;
A
#
# COMPACT_ATOMS: atom_id res chain seq x y z
N MET A 1 -34.30 7.35 -43.08
CA MET A 1 -34.02 8.01 -41.79
C MET A 1 -32.97 7.19 -41.05
N SER A 2 -31.82 7.77 -40.73
CA SER A 2 -30.81 7.14 -39.89
C SER A 2 -31.16 7.39 -38.42
N ASP A 3 -31.50 6.32 -37.70
CA ASP A 3 -31.68 6.32 -36.25
C ASP A 3 -30.34 6.64 -35.57
N PHE A 4 -30.06 7.93 -35.34
CA PHE A 4 -29.14 8.33 -34.28
C PHE A 4 -29.85 8.10 -32.94
N LYS A 5 -29.99 6.83 -32.57
CA LYS A 5 -30.35 6.44 -31.22
C LYS A 5 -29.23 7.00 -30.33
N SER A 6 -29.52 8.10 -29.64
CA SER A 6 -28.64 8.69 -28.62
C SER A 6 -28.23 7.57 -27.69
N THR A 7 -27.04 7.03 -27.94
CA THR A 7 -26.56 5.83 -27.27
C THR A 7 -26.00 6.32 -25.96
N PHE A 8 -26.83 6.25 -24.93
CA PHE A 8 -26.52 6.68 -23.58
C PHE A 8 -25.16 6.10 -23.14
N HIS A 9 -24.25 6.96 -22.72
CA HIS A 9 -22.88 6.56 -22.39
C HIS A 9 -22.79 6.09 -20.94
N PRO A 10 -22.17 4.93 -20.64
CA PRO A 10 -22.09 4.39 -19.28
C PRO A 10 -21.47 5.37 -18.27
N ALA A 11 -20.51 6.20 -18.70
CA ALA A 11 -19.90 7.21 -17.84
C ALA A 11 -20.90 8.24 -17.29
N LEU A 12 -21.94 8.58 -18.05
CA LEU A 12 -22.92 9.59 -17.65
C LEU A 12 -23.92 9.08 -16.59
N VAL A 13 -23.85 7.79 -16.24
CA VAL A 13 -24.70 7.16 -15.21
C VAL A 13 -24.07 7.23 -13.83
N VAL A 14 -22.76 7.49 -13.76
CA VAL A 14 -22.01 7.45 -12.50
C VAL A 14 -22.27 8.74 -11.73
N SER A 15 -23.24 8.70 -10.81
CA SER A 15 -23.56 9.81 -9.92
C SER A 15 -22.51 10.03 -8.82
N ASN A 16 -21.82 8.96 -8.41
CA ASN A 16 -20.78 9.02 -7.39
C ASN A 16 -19.65 8.02 -7.66
N ILE A 17 -18.53 8.52 -8.19
CA ILE A 17 -17.36 7.71 -8.51
C ILE A 17 -16.72 7.04 -7.28
N LYS A 18 -16.91 7.59 -6.06
CA LYS A 18 -16.34 7.03 -4.82
C LYS A 18 -16.88 5.63 -4.49
N THR A 19 -18.03 5.26 -5.06
CA THR A 19 -18.56 3.89 -4.97
C THR A 19 -17.68 2.86 -5.69
N HIS A 20 -16.91 3.29 -6.70
CA HIS A 20 -16.01 2.45 -7.47
C HIS A 20 -14.55 2.59 -7.01
N ILE A 21 -14.19 3.77 -6.49
CA ILE A 21 -12.84 4.10 -6.02
C ILE A 21 -12.94 4.56 -4.57
N TYR A 22 -12.76 3.62 -3.65
CA TYR A 22 -12.87 3.87 -2.20
C TYR A 22 -11.62 4.52 -1.60
N VAL A 23 -10.54 4.65 -2.38
CA VAL A 23 -9.29 5.27 -1.95
C VAL A 23 -9.29 6.75 -2.33
N THR A 24 -9.05 7.63 -1.36
CA THR A 24 -8.79 9.05 -1.62
C THR A 24 -7.29 9.26 -1.76
N LEU A 25 -6.85 9.85 -2.87
CA LEU A 25 -5.44 10.14 -3.12
C LEU A 25 -5.03 11.41 -2.35
N GLU A 26 -3.91 11.34 -1.63
CA GLU A 26 -3.37 12.46 -0.84
C GLU A 26 -1.85 12.52 -0.99
N MET A 27 -1.23 13.69 -0.77
CA MET A 27 0.22 13.88 -0.99
C MET A 27 1.08 12.92 -0.17
N GLU A 28 0.68 12.66 1.07
CA GLU A 28 1.40 11.80 2.02
C GLU A 28 1.12 10.31 1.75
N ASN A 29 0.17 10.00 0.86
CA ASN A 29 -0.36 8.67 0.71
C ASN A 29 0.43 7.84 -0.32
N VAL A 30 0.97 6.70 0.12
CA VAL A 30 1.73 5.77 -0.72
C VAL A 30 0.88 4.99 -1.74
N HIS A 31 -0.44 5.18 -1.70
CA HIS A 31 -1.40 4.45 -2.52
C HIS A 31 -1.59 5.00 -3.93
N TYR A 32 -0.76 5.92 -4.43
CA TYR A 32 -0.85 6.42 -5.81
C TYR A 32 -0.97 5.27 -6.84
N ALA A 33 -0.14 4.23 -6.71
CA ALA A 33 -0.19 3.08 -7.60
C ALA A 33 -1.56 2.36 -7.53
N THR A 34 -2.07 2.13 -6.33
CA THR A 34 -3.38 1.50 -6.09
C THR A 34 -4.52 2.36 -6.64
N TRP A 35 -4.52 3.65 -6.33
CA TRP A 35 -5.50 4.61 -6.82
C TRP A 35 -5.49 4.68 -8.35
N ALA A 36 -4.30 4.79 -8.95
CA ALA A 36 -4.15 4.87 -10.40
C ALA A 36 -4.65 3.60 -11.10
N GLU A 37 -4.40 2.40 -10.55
CA GLU A 37 -4.95 1.16 -11.09
C GLU A 37 -6.47 1.09 -10.98
N LEU A 38 -7.04 1.42 -9.82
CA LEU A 38 -8.50 1.46 -9.62
C LEU A 38 -9.16 2.47 -10.57
N PHE A 39 -8.57 3.64 -10.74
CA PHE A 39 -9.06 4.68 -11.65
C PHE A 39 -9.02 4.22 -13.11
N LYS A 40 -7.93 3.58 -13.56
CA LYS A 40 -7.82 2.98 -14.90
C LYS A 40 -8.86 1.88 -15.12
N ILE A 41 -9.11 1.02 -14.13
CA ILE A 41 -10.15 -0.02 -14.21
C ILE A 41 -11.53 0.63 -14.40
N CYS A 42 -11.85 1.66 -13.61
CA CYS A 42 -13.11 2.38 -13.72
C CYS A 42 -13.28 3.06 -15.08
N CYS A 43 -12.23 3.70 -15.60
CA CYS A 43 -12.28 4.31 -16.92
C CYS A 43 -12.48 3.27 -18.04
N ARG A 44 -11.91 2.07 -17.91
CA ARG A 44 -12.12 0.96 -18.85
C ARG A 44 -13.54 0.43 -18.81
N SER A 45 -14.11 0.22 -17.62
CA SER A 45 -15.51 -0.26 -17.50
C SER A 45 -16.51 0.73 -18.07
N HIS A 46 -16.20 2.03 -18.02
CA HIS A 46 -17.04 3.09 -18.56
C HIS A 46 -16.65 3.56 -19.97
N ARG A 47 -15.70 2.90 -20.64
CA ARG A 47 -15.25 3.18 -22.03
C ARG A 47 -14.64 4.57 -22.25
N VAL A 48 -14.10 5.19 -21.19
CA VAL A 48 -13.49 6.54 -21.20
C VAL A 48 -11.97 6.54 -21.01
N ILE A 49 -11.31 5.38 -21.01
CA ILE A 49 -9.86 5.26 -20.78
C ILE A 49 -8.99 6.15 -21.70
N HIS A 50 -9.48 6.45 -22.91
CA HIS A 50 -8.78 7.26 -23.90
C HIS A 50 -8.62 8.74 -23.47
N HIS A 51 -9.42 9.20 -22.52
CA HIS A 51 -9.33 10.54 -21.93
C HIS A 51 -8.13 10.71 -20.98
N ILE A 52 -7.59 9.63 -20.41
CA ILE A 52 -6.40 9.67 -19.54
C ILE A 52 -5.19 8.93 -20.11
N ILE A 53 -5.38 8.13 -21.17
CA ILE A 53 -4.31 7.46 -21.90
C ILE A 53 -4.68 7.55 -23.39
N PRO A 54 -4.15 8.55 -24.13
CA PRO A 54 -4.42 8.70 -25.54
C PRO A 54 -3.99 7.44 -26.30
N LEU A 55 -4.82 6.99 -27.24
CA LEU A 55 -4.42 5.92 -28.15
C LEU A 55 -3.20 6.41 -28.95
N ALA A 56 -2.15 5.60 -29.04
CA ALA A 56 -0.97 5.91 -29.85
C ALA A 56 -1.43 6.41 -31.23
N ALA A 57 -0.99 7.62 -31.61
CA ALA A 57 -1.44 8.34 -32.79
C ALA A 57 -1.25 7.48 -34.05
N GLY A 58 -2.29 6.72 -34.39
CA GLY A 58 -2.21 5.68 -35.40
C GLY A 58 -3.61 5.13 -35.60
N LYS A 59 -4.36 5.77 -36.51
CA LYS A 59 -5.74 5.48 -36.95
C LYS A 59 -6.85 6.16 -36.12
N GLY A 60 -6.87 7.49 -36.15
CA GLY A 60 -8.07 8.27 -35.85
C GLY A 60 -8.31 9.25 -37.00
N LYS A 61 -9.17 8.87 -37.94
CA LYS A 61 -9.67 9.73 -39.03
C LYS A 61 -10.23 11.02 -38.40
N GLU A 62 -9.76 12.21 -38.82
CA GLU A 62 -10.29 13.51 -38.36
C GLU A 62 -11.83 13.46 -38.28
N LEU A 63 -12.39 13.47 -37.07
CA LEU A 63 -13.82 13.38 -36.84
C LEU A 63 -14.44 14.78 -36.96
N LYS A 64 -14.95 15.09 -38.15
CA LYS A 64 -15.55 16.40 -38.53
C LYS A 64 -17.06 16.44 -38.29
N THR A 65 -17.53 16.34 -37.05
CA THR A 65 -18.93 16.63 -36.71
C THR A 65 -18.99 17.30 -35.35
N ASP A 66 -19.61 18.49 -35.27
CA ASP A 66 -19.66 19.34 -34.08
C ASP A 66 -20.27 18.61 -32.88
N ASP A 67 -21.39 17.93 -33.08
CA ASP A 67 -22.08 17.10 -32.07
C ASP A 67 -21.18 16.02 -31.43
N LYS A 68 -20.21 15.48 -32.18
CA LYS A 68 -19.29 14.47 -31.67
C LYS A 68 -18.17 15.09 -30.84
N LYS A 69 -17.78 16.33 -31.13
CA LYS A 69 -16.78 17.07 -30.37
C LYS A 69 -17.35 17.47 -29.01
N GLU A 70 -18.54 18.06 -28.99
CA GLU A 70 -19.24 18.42 -27.74
C GLU A 70 -19.47 17.19 -26.84
N PHE A 71 -19.84 16.06 -27.44
CA PHE A 71 -20.00 14.81 -26.70
C PHE A 71 -18.68 14.30 -26.08
N LEU A 72 -17.56 14.39 -26.80
CA LEU A 72 -16.25 14.03 -26.25
C LEU A 72 -15.81 15.01 -25.15
N GLU A 73 -16.08 16.31 -25.29
CA GLU A 73 -15.82 17.30 -24.25
C GLU A 73 -16.65 17.03 -22.98
N THR A 74 -17.91 16.60 -23.14
CA THR A 74 -18.76 16.19 -22.02
C THR A 74 -18.20 14.97 -21.29
N LEU A 75 -17.69 13.98 -22.02
CA LEU A 75 -17.04 12.81 -21.42
C LEU A 75 -15.73 13.18 -20.73
N ASP A 76 -14.94 14.09 -21.31
CA ASP A 76 -13.70 14.58 -20.69
C ASP A 76 -13.98 15.29 -19.36
N ALA A 77 -14.94 16.21 -19.36
CA ALA A 77 -15.38 16.91 -18.14
C ALA A 77 -15.91 15.94 -17.07
N THR A 78 -16.59 14.87 -17.49
CA THR A 78 -17.04 13.81 -16.58
C THR A 78 -15.84 13.11 -15.94
N VAL A 79 -14.84 12.70 -16.71
CA VAL A 79 -13.63 12.05 -16.18
C VAL A 79 -12.82 13.00 -15.31
N LEU A 80 -12.71 14.27 -15.68
CA LEU A 80 -12.05 15.29 -14.88
C LEU A 80 -12.73 15.46 -13.51
N SER A 81 -14.07 15.51 -13.50
CA SER A 81 -14.84 15.56 -12.25
C SER A 81 -14.58 14.35 -11.35
N TRP A 82 -14.37 13.17 -11.94
CA TRP A 82 -14.04 11.95 -11.20
C TRP A 82 -12.64 12.01 -10.58
N ILE A 83 -11.65 12.57 -11.29
CA ILE A 83 -10.32 12.81 -10.74
C ILE A 83 -10.46 13.70 -9.51
N TYR A 84 -11.10 14.87 -9.66
CA TYR A 84 -11.27 15.82 -8.56
C TYR A 84 -12.06 15.27 -7.37
N ALA A 85 -13.05 14.41 -7.61
CA ALA A 85 -13.81 13.77 -6.55
C ALA A 85 -13.02 12.71 -5.76
N THR A 86 -11.93 12.15 -6.31
CA THR A 86 -11.19 11.03 -5.70
C THR A 86 -9.82 11.42 -5.14
N ILE A 87 -9.51 12.72 -5.13
CA ILE A 87 -8.30 13.28 -4.52
C ILE A 87 -8.66 14.16 -3.31
N SER A 88 -7.72 14.35 -2.40
CA SER A 88 -7.84 15.30 -1.29
C SER A 88 -7.96 16.74 -1.78
N SER A 89 -8.55 17.60 -0.95
CA SER A 89 -8.64 19.05 -1.21
C SER A 89 -7.27 19.68 -1.47
N ASN A 90 -6.22 19.26 -0.76
CA ASN A 90 -4.86 19.76 -0.98
C ASN A 90 -4.35 19.45 -2.40
N LEU A 91 -4.52 18.21 -2.88
CA LEU A 91 -4.14 17.85 -4.25
C LEU A 91 -5.02 18.57 -5.28
N LEU A 92 -6.32 18.71 -5.01
CA LEU A 92 -7.24 19.45 -5.87
C LEU A 92 -6.74 20.87 -6.09
N HIS A 93 -6.45 21.60 -5.02
CA HIS A 93 -5.91 22.96 -5.10
C HIS A 93 -4.53 23.03 -5.78
N THR A 94 -3.77 21.94 -5.76
CA THR A 94 -2.44 21.87 -6.39
C THR A 94 -2.53 21.68 -7.91
N ILE A 95 -3.46 20.85 -8.41
CA ILE A 95 -3.52 20.47 -9.83
C ILE A 95 -4.60 21.19 -10.64
N MET A 96 -5.52 21.89 -9.97
CA MET A 96 -6.66 22.55 -10.60
C MET A 96 -6.20 23.78 -11.37
N GLU A 97 -6.52 23.79 -12.67
CA GLU A 97 -6.25 24.90 -13.58
C GLU A 97 -7.50 25.22 -14.41
N PRO A 98 -7.69 26.48 -14.85
CA PRO A 98 -8.77 26.85 -15.76
C PRO A 98 -8.69 26.04 -17.06
N ASP A 99 -9.85 25.59 -17.54
CA ASP A 99 -10.01 24.85 -18.80
C ASP A 99 -9.12 23.60 -18.93
N SER A 100 -8.69 23.02 -17.80
CA SER A 100 -7.90 21.78 -17.80
C SER A 100 -8.71 20.62 -18.36
N THR A 101 -8.03 19.74 -19.08
CA THR A 101 -8.55 18.46 -19.52
C THR A 101 -8.26 17.34 -18.51
N SER A 102 -8.96 16.22 -18.63
CA SER A 102 -8.73 15.05 -17.78
C SER A 102 -7.32 14.45 -17.95
N ILE A 103 -6.74 14.47 -19.16
CA ILE A 103 -5.37 14.00 -19.42
C ILE A 103 -4.32 14.88 -18.74
N GLU A 104 -4.51 16.20 -18.75
CA GLU A 104 -3.60 17.14 -18.11
C GLU A 104 -3.62 16.96 -16.58
N ALA A 105 -4.81 16.87 -15.98
CA ALA A 105 -4.95 16.61 -14.55
C ALA A 105 -4.33 15.25 -14.16
N TRP A 106 -4.54 14.21 -14.97
CA TRP A 106 -3.92 12.89 -14.78
C TRP A 106 -2.38 12.96 -14.86
N ASN A 107 -1.84 13.68 -15.83
CA ASN A 107 -0.38 13.85 -15.98
C ASN A 107 0.22 14.65 -14.82
N ARG A 108 -0.39 15.76 -14.38
CA ARG A 108 0.08 16.52 -13.22
C ARG A 108 0.15 15.64 -11.96
N LEU A 109 -0.89 14.83 -11.71
CA LEU A 109 -0.87 13.87 -10.61
C LEU A 109 0.27 12.87 -10.79
N ARG A 110 0.40 12.26 -11.97
CA ARG A 110 1.50 11.34 -12.25
C ARG A 110 2.86 11.97 -11.96
N ASP A 111 3.09 13.19 -12.42
CA ASP A 111 4.37 13.87 -12.30
C ASP A 111 4.67 14.22 -10.83
N ILE A 112 3.69 14.73 -10.07
CA ILE A 112 3.83 14.95 -8.60
C ILE A 112 4.27 13.68 -7.87
N PHE A 113 3.63 12.55 -8.17
CA PHE A 113 3.92 11.30 -7.49
C PHE A 113 5.16 10.59 -8.05
N GLN A 114 5.54 10.81 -9.31
CA GLN A 114 6.76 10.27 -9.91
C GLN A 114 8.01 11.06 -9.52
N ASP A 115 7.96 12.39 -9.51
CA ASP A 115 9.09 13.24 -9.10
C ASP A 115 9.41 13.03 -7.61
N ASN A 116 8.39 12.78 -6.80
CA ASN A 116 8.56 12.47 -5.38
C ASN A 116 8.97 11.01 -5.12
N ASN A 117 9.08 10.13 -6.13
CA ASN A 117 9.42 8.73 -5.87
C ASN A 117 10.79 8.58 -5.22
N ASN A 118 11.79 9.37 -5.61
CA ASN A 118 13.13 9.28 -5.02
C ASN A 118 13.12 9.72 -3.56
N SER A 119 12.51 10.86 -3.24
CA SER A 119 12.41 11.34 -1.86
C SER A 119 11.59 10.38 -1.00
N ARG A 120 10.47 9.86 -1.52
CA ARG A 120 9.67 8.83 -0.84
C ARG A 120 10.41 7.53 -0.66
N ALA A 121 11.20 7.11 -1.64
CA ALA A 121 12.06 5.94 -1.53
C ALA A 121 13.09 6.15 -0.41
N VAL A 122 13.71 7.33 -0.32
CA VAL A 122 14.64 7.64 0.78
C VAL A 122 13.96 7.57 2.14
N THR A 123 12.78 8.19 2.31
CA THR A 123 12.04 8.14 3.57
C THR A 123 11.62 6.72 3.94
N LEU A 124 11.07 5.96 2.99
CA LEU A 124 10.66 4.56 3.21
C LEU A 124 11.85 3.65 3.48
N GLU A 125 12.99 3.91 2.84
CA GLU A 125 14.24 3.18 3.03
C GLU A 125 14.80 3.43 4.43
N GLN A 126 14.78 4.69 4.87
CA GLN A 126 15.14 5.05 6.24
C GLN A 126 14.24 4.34 7.23
N GLU A 127 12.92 4.44 7.07
CA GLU A 127 11.96 3.79 7.95
C GLU A 127 12.15 2.27 7.95
N PHE A 128 12.35 1.65 6.79
CA PHE A 128 12.64 0.22 6.67
C PHE A 128 13.91 -0.18 7.43
N SER A 129 14.98 0.63 7.35
CA SER A 129 16.25 0.34 8.01
C SER A 129 16.26 0.62 9.51
N THR A 130 15.40 1.51 10.00
CA THR A 130 15.27 1.84 11.44
C THR A 130 14.06 1.19 12.10
N THR A 131 13.31 0.32 11.41
CA THR A 131 12.20 -0.41 12.01
C THR A 131 12.79 -1.51 12.89
N ASP A 132 12.61 -1.38 14.20
CA ASP A 132 13.04 -2.36 15.19
C ASP A 132 11.84 -3.08 15.81
N MET A 133 12.06 -4.32 16.27
CA MET A 133 10.99 -5.12 16.85
C MET A 133 10.46 -4.53 18.16
N GLU A 134 11.28 -3.77 18.89
CA GLU A 134 10.90 -3.12 20.16
C GLU A 134 9.74 -2.13 20.02
N ASP A 135 9.54 -1.59 18.82
CA ASP A 135 8.42 -0.69 18.51
C ASP A 135 7.07 -1.41 18.39
N PHE A 136 7.06 -2.75 18.42
CA PHE A 136 5.87 -3.57 18.15
C PHE A 136 5.52 -4.50 19.32
N PRO A 137 4.21 -4.78 19.53
CA PRO A 137 3.77 -5.62 20.63
C PRO A 137 4.09 -7.11 20.46
N ASN A 138 4.41 -7.57 19.25
CA ASN A 138 4.75 -8.97 18.96
C ASN A 138 5.44 -9.14 17.60
N ALA A 139 6.05 -10.31 17.41
CA ALA A 139 6.72 -10.75 16.18
C ALA A 139 5.87 -10.58 14.92
N SER A 140 4.58 -10.90 15.00
CA SER A 140 3.67 -10.86 13.84
C SER A 140 3.47 -9.42 13.35
N ALA A 141 3.23 -8.48 14.26
CA ALA A 141 3.05 -7.07 13.95
C ALA A 141 4.32 -6.45 13.33
N TYR A 142 5.50 -6.74 13.88
CA TYR A 142 6.79 -6.34 13.34
C TYR A 142 7.01 -6.87 11.91
N CYS A 143 6.83 -8.18 11.71
CA CYS A 143 6.97 -8.80 10.38
C CYS A 143 5.98 -8.20 9.37
N GLN A 144 4.76 -7.89 9.80
CA GLN A 144 3.77 -7.25 8.95
C GLN A 144 4.21 -5.83 8.56
N ARG A 145 4.77 -5.04 9.48
CA ARG A 145 5.29 -3.70 9.15
C ARG A 145 6.39 -3.76 8.10
N LEU A 146 7.38 -4.64 8.27
CA LEU A 146 8.46 -4.83 7.30
C LEU A 146 7.93 -5.23 5.92
N LYS A 147 6.91 -6.10 5.87
CA LYS A 147 6.28 -6.49 4.61
C LYS A 147 5.60 -5.32 3.92
N VAL A 148 4.87 -4.50 4.69
CA VAL A 148 4.22 -3.29 4.18
C VAL A 148 5.24 -2.30 3.63
N LEU A 149 6.34 -2.05 4.36
CA LEU A 149 7.42 -1.16 3.90
C LEU A 149 8.06 -1.68 2.61
N SER A 150 8.34 -2.99 2.53
CA SER A 150 8.87 -3.63 1.32
C SER A 150 7.95 -3.47 0.12
N ASP A 151 6.63 -3.60 0.31
CA ASP A 151 5.64 -3.39 -0.75
C ASP A 151 5.54 -1.91 -1.16
N GLN A 152 5.62 -0.99 -0.21
CA GLN A 152 5.64 0.45 -0.47
C GLN A 152 6.89 0.86 -1.27
N LEU A 153 8.06 0.34 -0.90
CA LEU A 153 9.32 0.52 -1.61
C LEU A 153 9.25 -0.01 -3.04
N LYS A 154 8.63 -1.19 -3.25
CA LYS A 154 8.36 -1.71 -4.60
C LYS A 154 7.46 -0.77 -5.41
N ASN A 155 6.44 -0.18 -4.79
CA ASN A 155 5.50 0.72 -5.48
C ASN A 155 6.13 2.05 -5.93
N VAL A 156 7.21 2.50 -5.29
CA VAL A 156 7.98 3.70 -5.69
C VAL A 156 9.18 3.38 -6.60
N GLY A 157 9.31 2.13 -7.07
CA GLY A 157 10.37 1.71 -7.99
C GLY A 157 11.67 1.25 -7.33
N SER A 158 11.68 1.05 -6.01
CA SER A 158 12.85 0.63 -5.23
C SER A 158 12.61 -0.73 -4.54
N PRO A 159 12.38 -1.83 -5.28
CA PRO A 159 12.02 -3.11 -4.69
C PRO A 159 13.11 -3.66 -3.74
N VAL A 160 12.68 -4.13 -2.57
CA VAL A 160 13.55 -4.81 -1.59
C VAL A 160 13.68 -6.29 -1.97
N THR A 161 14.90 -6.81 -2.03
CA THR A 161 15.15 -8.23 -2.30
C THR A 161 14.76 -9.09 -1.09
N ASN A 162 14.41 -10.37 -1.31
CA ASN A 162 14.11 -11.29 -0.21
C ASN A 162 15.25 -11.35 0.82
N ASN A 163 16.50 -11.40 0.36
CA ASN A 163 17.66 -11.46 1.23
C ASN A 163 17.75 -10.21 2.11
N ARG A 164 17.57 -9.02 1.54
CA ARG A 164 17.58 -7.77 2.30
C ARG A 164 16.43 -7.70 3.31
N LEU A 165 15.26 -8.19 2.93
CA LEU A 165 14.09 -8.26 3.81
C LEU A 165 14.32 -9.19 5.01
N VAL A 166 14.94 -10.36 4.77
CA VAL A 166 15.30 -11.30 5.83
C VAL A 166 16.43 -10.79 6.71
N LEU A 167 17.42 -10.08 6.13
CA LEU A 167 18.49 -9.46 6.90
C LEU A 167 17.95 -8.36 7.82
N GLN A 168 17.07 -7.48 7.33
CA GLN A 168 16.43 -6.46 8.17
C GLN A 168 15.60 -7.09 9.30
N LEU A 169 14.84 -8.15 8.99
CA LEU A 169 14.09 -8.91 9.99
C LEU A 169 14.99 -9.37 11.14
N VAL A 170 16.18 -9.90 10.82
CA VAL A 170 17.14 -10.41 11.81
C VAL A 170 17.88 -9.29 12.56
N VAL A 171 18.16 -8.16 11.90
CA VAL A 171 18.84 -7.01 12.52
C VAL A 171 17.96 -6.35 13.57
N GLY A 172 16.69 -6.11 13.28
CA GLY A 172 15.76 -5.46 14.22
C GLY A 172 15.28 -6.35 15.36
N LEU A 173 15.88 -7.53 15.58
CA LEU A 173 15.52 -8.39 16.71
C LEU A 173 16.07 -7.81 18.02
N ILE A 174 15.22 -7.76 19.05
CA ILE A 174 15.55 -7.27 20.40
C ILE A 174 16.77 -8.00 20.98
N ASP A 175 16.87 -9.31 20.75
CA ASP A 175 18.08 -10.07 21.03
C ASP A 175 18.69 -10.52 19.71
N ALA A 176 19.71 -9.78 19.27
CA ALA A 176 20.49 -10.13 18.10
C ALA A 176 21.05 -11.56 18.19
N ASN A 177 21.13 -12.19 19.36
CA ASN A 177 21.57 -13.57 19.58
C ASN A 177 20.43 -14.57 19.84
N SER A 178 19.17 -14.24 19.52
CA SER A 178 18.06 -15.21 19.63
C SER A 178 18.38 -16.49 18.83
N GLY A 179 17.84 -17.62 19.29
CA GLY A 179 18.08 -18.92 18.66
C GLY A 179 17.67 -18.92 17.19
N VAL A 180 16.51 -18.33 16.88
CA VAL A 180 16.06 -18.17 15.48
C VAL A 180 16.92 -17.18 14.70
N GLY A 181 17.33 -16.06 15.29
CA GLY A 181 18.23 -15.10 14.62
C GLY A 181 19.54 -15.76 14.18
N THR A 182 20.11 -16.61 15.04
CA THR A 182 21.32 -17.37 14.73
C THR A 182 21.09 -18.43 13.65
N LEU A 183 19.99 -19.19 13.72
CA LEU A 183 19.64 -20.20 12.72
C LEU A 183 19.45 -19.60 11.32
N ILE A 184 18.80 -18.43 11.24
CA ILE A 184 18.59 -17.75 9.96
C ILE A 184 19.93 -17.26 9.39
N ARG A 185 20.81 -16.67 10.21
CA ARG A 185 22.15 -16.22 9.77
C ARG A 185 23.03 -17.34 9.25
N GLN A 186 22.91 -18.54 9.83
CA GLN A 186 23.69 -19.71 9.43
C GLN A 186 23.11 -20.44 8.21
N SER A 187 21.89 -20.11 7.78
CA SER A 187 21.25 -20.74 6.62
C SER A 187 21.86 -20.27 5.30
N ASN A 188 22.20 -21.21 4.41
CA ASN A 188 22.67 -20.92 3.05
C ASN A 188 21.99 -21.84 2.02
N PRO A 189 21.11 -21.32 1.14
CA PRO A 189 20.74 -19.91 0.99
C PRO A 189 19.86 -19.40 2.15
N LEU A 190 19.75 -18.08 2.29
CA LEU A 190 18.80 -17.47 3.23
C LEU A 190 17.37 -17.97 2.93
N PRO A 191 16.56 -18.23 3.98
CA PRO A 191 15.19 -18.66 3.80
C PRO A 191 14.33 -17.57 3.14
N LEU A 192 13.15 -17.96 2.65
CA LEU A 192 12.17 -16.97 2.22
C LEU A 192 11.64 -16.19 3.43
N PHE A 193 11.28 -14.93 3.23
CA PHE A 193 10.75 -14.07 4.31
C PHE A 193 9.60 -14.73 5.10
N TYR A 194 8.68 -15.40 4.41
CA TYR A 194 7.57 -16.10 5.08
C TYR A 194 8.01 -17.30 5.92
N GLN A 195 9.11 -17.96 5.56
CA GLN A 195 9.69 -19.05 6.35
C GLN A 195 10.39 -18.46 7.59
N ALA A 196 11.19 -17.41 7.42
CA ALA A 196 11.84 -16.69 8.53
C ALA A 196 10.81 -16.14 9.53
N ARG A 197 9.74 -15.51 9.04
CA ARG A 197 8.59 -15.06 9.85
C ARG A 197 7.96 -16.20 10.64
N SER A 198 7.74 -17.35 10.00
CA SER A 198 7.13 -18.52 10.66
C SER A 198 8.02 -19.06 11.78
N MET A 199 9.33 -19.16 11.54
CA MET A 199 10.30 -19.57 12.58
C MET A 199 10.26 -18.62 13.77
N PHE A 200 10.13 -17.32 13.50
CA PHE A 200 10.13 -16.29 14.52
C PHE A 200 8.87 -16.30 15.40
N ILE A 201 7.69 -16.41 14.78
CA ILE A 201 6.41 -16.54 15.51
C ILE A 201 6.38 -17.81 16.38
N LEU A 202 6.96 -18.91 15.90
CA LEU A 202 7.05 -20.16 16.67
C LEU A 202 7.96 -20.04 17.89
N GLU A 203 9.08 -19.32 17.78
CA GLU A 203 9.98 -19.05 18.91
C GLU A 203 9.29 -18.20 19.99
N GLU A 204 8.63 -17.10 19.61
CA GLU A 204 7.88 -16.24 20.54
C GLU A 204 6.77 -17.01 21.28
N ALA A 205 6.01 -17.86 20.57
CA ALA A 205 4.99 -18.73 21.16
C ALA A 205 5.60 -19.78 22.11
N GLY A 206 6.79 -20.29 21.78
CA GLY A 206 7.56 -21.21 22.62
C GLY A 206 8.07 -20.54 23.91
N PHE A 207 8.57 -19.31 23.82
CA PHE A 207 8.98 -18.50 24.96
C PHE A 207 7.81 -18.18 25.89
N THR A 208 6.66 -17.78 25.34
CA THR A 208 5.45 -17.47 26.12
C THR A 208 4.99 -18.69 26.95
N LYS A 209 5.03 -19.90 26.38
CA LYS A 209 4.71 -21.14 27.11
C LYS A 209 5.71 -21.45 28.22
N LYS A 210 7.02 -21.24 27.98
CA LYS A 210 8.06 -21.45 28.98
C LYS A 210 7.92 -20.49 30.16
N VAL A 211 7.70 -19.20 29.88
CA VAL A 211 7.48 -18.17 30.92
C VAL A 211 6.23 -18.50 31.75
N ALA A 212 5.12 -18.88 31.13
CA ALA A 212 3.91 -19.30 31.85
C ALA A 212 4.15 -20.53 32.75
N THR A 213 4.94 -21.49 32.27
CA THR A 213 5.31 -22.69 33.05
C THR A 213 6.17 -22.34 34.26
N VAL A 214 7.16 -21.45 34.09
CA VAL A 214 8.01 -20.97 35.19
C VAL A 214 7.21 -20.18 36.22
N SER A 215 6.33 -19.26 35.78
CA SER A 215 5.46 -18.52 36.69
C SER A 215 4.52 -19.42 37.49
N ASN A 216 3.96 -20.46 36.87
CA ASN A 216 3.13 -21.45 37.56
C ASN A 216 3.94 -22.27 38.58
N SER A 217 5.18 -22.66 38.26
CA SER A 217 6.06 -23.36 39.23
C SER A 217 6.46 -22.48 40.41
N VAL A 218 6.70 -21.18 40.21
CA VAL A 218 7.02 -20.23 41.29
C VAL A 218 5.82 -19.99 42.21
N MET A 219 4.60 -19.90 41.67
CA MET A 219 3.40 -19.79 42.50
C MET A 219 3.18 -21.01 43.41
N ILE A 220 3.39 -22.24 42.90
CA ILE A 220 3.24 -23.47 43.70
C ILE A 220 4.28 -23.55 44.83
N ALA A 221 5.50 -23.05 44.60
CA ALA A 221 6.57 -23.07 45.61
C ALA A 221 6.34 -22.06 46.76
N ASN A 222 5.69 -20.93 46.49
CA ASN A 222 5.35 -19.96 47.54
C ASN A 222 4.18 -20.41 48.42
N ASP A 223 3.22 -21.16 47.88
CA ASP A 223 2.08 -21.68 48.67
C ASP A 223 2.47 -22.82 49.64
N THR A 224 3.66 -23.41 49.50
CA THR A 224 4.11 -24.53 50.34
C THR A 224 4.97 -24.12 51.55
N THR A 225 5.26 -22.83 51.76
CA THR A 225 6.19 -22.37 52.83
C THR A 225 5.55 -21.73 54.06
N THR A 226 4.21 -21.63 54.15
CA THR A 226 3.52 -21.19 55.37
C THR A 226 2.84 -22.35 56.07
N ASN A 227 3.58 -23.09 56.92
CA ASN A 227 3.04 -23.77 58.12
C ASN A 227 4.14 -24.55 58.85
N PHE A 228 4.96 -23.85 59.64
CA PHE A 228 5.62 -24.47 60.80
C PHE A 228 5.68 -23.42 61.92
N GLU A 229 4.67 -23.44 62.80
CA GLU A 229 4.77 -22.82 64.12
C GLU A 229 5.67 -23.66 65.03
N PRO A 230 6.59 -23.06 65.80
CA PRO A 230 7.35 -23.78 66.81
C PRO A 230 6.55 -23.85 68.12
N ILE A 231 6.33 -25.07 68.61
CA ILE A 231 5.72 -25.34 69.92
C ILE A 231 6.78 -25.13 71.01
N GLN A 232 6.46 -24.32 72.03
CA GLN A 232 7.22 -24.22 73.28
C GLN A 232 6.97 -25.42 74.20
#